data_AF-A0A6A1TWQ3-F1
#
_entry.id   AF-A0A6A1TWQ3-F1
#
_cell.length_a   1.000
_cell.length_b   1.000
_cell.length_c   1.000
_cell.angle_alpha   90.00
_cell.angle_beta   90.00
_cell.angle_gamma   90.00
#
_symmetry.space_group_name_H-M   'P 1'
#
loop_
_entity.id
_entity.type
_entity.pdbx_description
1 polymer ?
#
loop_
_entity_poly.entity_id
_entity_poly.type
_entity_poly.pdbx_seq_one_letter_code
_entity_poly.pdbx_strand_id
1 'polypeptide(L)'
;MNAIDKPVLQHDISLGFLLDNLASASDQPLVFHYDGRPVKPGYHVTEVKAGQFSALDCGANPEAWSEIFVQLWDIEEGDRTHMTAGKFSAIIRKVSEHVKIEGTAKLTFEVSDGIRPMQLYCASTPVLEGGALHVELAARPASCKPRDRWLAEETRKAVSCCAPSAETSACCP
;
A
#
# COMPACT_ATOMS: atom_id res chain seq x y z
N MET A 1 18.90 -3.54 -14.12
CA MET A 1 18.13 -2.50 -13.42
C MET A 1 19.11 -1.68 -12.62
N ASN A 2 19.30 -0.40 -12.95
CA ASN A 2 20.14 0.47 -12.13
C ASN A 2 19.37 0.84 -10.86
N ALA A 3 20.07 0.99 -9.74
CA ALA A 3 19.50 1.36 -8.43
C ALA A 3 18.83 2.76 -8.38
N ILE A 4 18.63 3.38 -9.55
CA ILE A 4 18.16 4.77 -9.74
C ILE A 4 16.67 4.79 -10.08
N ASP A 5 16.14 3.74 -10.71
CA ASP A 5 14.75 3.69 -11.14
C ASP A 5 13.88 3.05 -10.05
N LYS A 6 13.60 3.79 -8.98
CA LYS A 6 12.51 3.40 -8.08
C LYS A 6 11.21 3.87 -8.73
N PRO A 7 10.28 2.97 -9.12
CA PRO A 7 8.96 3.42 -9.49
C PRO A 7 8.39 4.20 -8.31
N VAL A 8 7.92 5.42 -8.56
CA VAL A 8 7.07 6.15 -7.62
C VAL A 8 6.03 5.14 -7.15
N LEU A 9 5.93 4.92 -5.83
CA LEU A 9 5.00 3.95 -5.25
C LEU A 9 3.57 4.42 -5.57
N GLN A 10 3.07 4.08 -6.77
CA GLN A 10 1.65 4.17 -7.12
C GLN A 10 0.81 3.21 -6.28
N HIS A 11 1.48 2.36 -5.51
CA HIS A 11 0.94 1.23 -4.78
C HIS A 11 1.09 1.42 -3.26
N ASP A 12 0.75 2.57 -2.68
CA ASP A 12 0.81 2.77 -1.22
C ASP A 12 -0.44 3.49 -0.71
N ILE A 13 -1.60 2.81 -0.80
CA ILE A 13 -2.88 3.33 -0.32
C ILE A 13 -2.98 3.25 1.21
N SER A 14 -3.78 4.14 1.81
CA SER A 14 -4.08 4.08 3.24
C SER A 14 -5.11 3.01 3.58
N LEU A 15 -5.21 2.66 4.87
CA LEU A 15 -6.23 1.72 5.34
C LEU A 15 -7.66 2.24 5.13
N GLY A 16 -7.91 3.52 5.40
CA GLY A 16 -9.23 4.13 5.15
C GLY A 16 -9.62 3.98 3.68
N PHE A 17 -8.71 4.31 2.76
CA PHE A 17 -8.97 4.19 1.33
C PHE A 17 -9.24 2.74 0.91
N LEU A 18 -8.49 1.77 1.44
CA LEU A 18 -8.77 0.35 1.18
C LEU A 18 -10.19 0.00 1.63
N LEU A 19 -10.55 0.29 2.88
CA LEU A 19 -11.85 -0.08 3.45
C LEU A 19 -13.02 0.57 2.72
N ASP A 20 -12.88 1.81 2.27
CA ASP A 20 -13.90 2.52 1.50
C ASP A 20 -14.14 1.86 0.15
N ASN A 21 -13.08 1.45 -0.56
CA ASN A 21 -13.21 0.74 -1.83
C ASN A 21 -13.83 -0.65 -1.65
N LEU A 22 -13.43 -1.39 -0.61
CA LEU A 22 -13.98 -2.71 -0.29
C LEU A 22 -15.47 -2.67 0.05
N ALA A 23 -15.96 -1.56 0.64
CA ALA A 23 -17.37 -1.42 1.01
C ALA A 23 -18.32 -1.43 -0.21
N SER A 24 -17.84 -1.00 -1.38
CA SER A 24 -18.65 -0.96 -2.61
C SER A 24 -18.95 -2.34 -3.21
N ALA A 25 -18.22 -3.38 -2.78
CA ALA A 25 -18.34 -4.75 -3.30
C ALA A 25 -18.09 -5.79 -2.19
N SER A 26 -18.75 -5.61 -1.04
CA SER A 26 -18.54 -6.41 0.19
C SER A 26 -18.70 -7.91 0.01
N ASP A 27 -19.57 -8.34 -0.90
CA ASP A 27 -19.89 -9.76 -1.11
C ASP A 27 -18.95 -10.44 -2.10
N GLN A 28 -18.10 -9.66 -2.78
CA GLN A 28 -17.14 -10.19 -3.74
C GLN A 28 -15.94 -10.83 -3.03
N PRO A 29 -15.37 -11.92 -3.58
CA PRO A 29 -14.10 -12.47 -3.13
C PRO A 29 -13.00 -11.40 -3.20
N LEU A 30 -12.17 -11.34 -2.16
CA LEU A 30 -11.00 -10.47 -2.10
C LEU A 30 -9.74 -11.28 -2.41
N VAL A 31 -9.05 -10.91 -3.48
CA VAL A 31 -7.86 -11.61 -3.98
C VAL A 31 -6.69 -10.65 -3.93
N PHE A 32 -5.78 -10.88 -2.98
CA PHE A 32 -4.49 -10.20 -2.96
C PHE A 32 -3.55 -10.85 -3.98
N HIS A 33 -2.75 -10.04 -4.66
CA HIS A 33 -1.67 -10.52 -5.54
C HIS A 33 -0.35 -10.03 -5.01
N TYR A 34 0.66 -10.90 -4.96
CA TYR A 34 2.03 -10.54 -4.59
C TYR A 34 3.00 -11.39 -5.40
N ASP A 35 4.19 -10.88 -5.69
CA ASP A 35 5.17 -11.57 -6.55
C ASP A 35 4.58 -12.03 -7.90
N GLY A 36 3.62 -11.29 -8.44
CA GLY A 36 2.96 -11.58 -9.72
C GLY A 36 1.99 -12.76 -9.70
N ARG A 37 1.55 -13.22 -8.51
CA ARG A 37 0.59 -14.32 -8.35
C ARG A 37 -0.47 -14.02 -7.31
N PRO A 38 -1.68 -14.60 -7.42
CA PRO A 38 -2.68 -14.47 -6.38
C PRO A 38 -2.26 -15.25 -5.12
N VAL A 39 -2.72 -14.76 -3.96
CA VAL A 39 -2.81 -15.58 -2.75
C VAL A 39 -3.75 -16.75 -3.01
N LYS A 40 -3.50 -17.87 -2.36
CA LYS A 40 -4.30 -19.08 -2.51
C LYS A 40 -5.72 -18.89 -1.96
N PRO A 41 -6.72 -19.57 -2.55
CA PRO A 41 -8.01 -19.74 -1.90
C PRO A 41 -7.82 -20.31 -0.49
N GLY A 42 -8.52 -19.75 0.50
CA GLY A 42 -8.35 -20.16 1.91
C GLY A 42 -7.24 -19.44 2.69
N TYR A 43 -6.58 -18.41 2.14
CA TYR A 43 -5.65 -17.59 2.91
C TYR A 43 -6.28 -17.03 4.20
N HIS A 44 -5.44 -16.78 5.21
CA HIS A 44 -5.88 -16.24 6.50
C HIS A 44 -5.34 -14.83 6.73
N VAL A 45 -6.17 -13.97 7.33
CA VAL A 45 -5.66 -12.83 8.10
C VAL A 45 -5.35 -13.36 9.49
N THR A 46 -4.07 -13.48 9.85
CA THR A 46 -3.66 -14.10 11.12
C THR A 46 -3.50 -13.10 12.24
N GLU A 47 -3.10 -11.87 11.91
CA GLU A 47 -2.91 -10.79 12.87
C GLU A 47 -3.15 -9.43 12.22
N VAL A 48 -3.66 -8.48 13.00
CA VAL A 48 -3.71 -7.07 12.62
C VAL A 48 -3.11 -6.28 13.78
N LYS A 49 -2.05 -5.52 13.50
CA LYS A 49 -1.29 -4.77 14.51
C LYS A 49 -1.43 -3.29 14.24
N ALA A 50 -1.52 -2.50 15.30
CA ALA A 50 -1.39 -1.05 15.23
C ALA A 50 -0.14 -0.63 16.00
N GLY A 51 0.71 0.17 15.38
CA GLY A 51 1.95 0.67 15.97
C GLY A 51 2.06 2.18 15.84
N GLN A 52 2.61 2.81 16.88
CA GLN A 52 3.11 4.17 16.84
C GLN A 52 4.63 4.14 16.83
N PHE A 53 5.22 4.77 15.84
CA PHE A 53 6.66 4.75 15.60
C PHE A 53 7.25 6.14 15.81
N SER A 54 8.42 6.18 16.41
CA SER A 54 9.28 7.35 16.50
C SER A 54 10.68 6.93 16.04
N ALA A 55 11.23 7.65 15.06
CA ALA A 55 12.49 7.29 14.42
C ALA A 55 13.28 8.51 13.97
N LEU A 56 14.54 8.26 13.58
CA LEU A 56 15.41 9.20 12.88
C LEU A 56 15.71 8.64 11.49
N ASP A 57 15.75 9.50 10.47
CA ASP A 57 16.27 9.10 9.16
C ASP A 57 17.82 9.11 9.09
N CYS A 58 18.38 8.68 7.95
CA CYS A 58 19.84 8.69 7.70
C CYS A 58 20.49 10.09 7.87
N GLY A 59 19.70 11.17 7.88
CA GLY A 59 20.15 12.55 8.13
C GLY A 59 19.85 13.06 9.55
N ALA A 60 19.50 12.16 10.48
CA ALA A 60 19.11 12.48 11.86
C ALA A 60 17.87 13.39 11.99
N ASN A 61 16.99 13.40 10.98
CA ASN A 61 15.72 14.12 11.08
C ASN A 61 14.68 13.24 11.80
N PRO A 62 13.96 13.77 12.81
CA PRO A 62 12.91 13.02 13.50
C PRO A 62 11.70 12.79 12.61
N GLU A 63 11.08 11.62 12.76
CA GLU A 63 9.81 11.27 12.16
C GLU A 63 8.97 10.45 13.15
N ALA A 64 7.68 10.73 13.19
CA ALA A 64 6.71 9.93 13.92
C ALA A 64 5.52 9.61 13.01
N TRP A 65 5.04 8.38 13.09
CA TRP A 65 3.86 7.96 12.32
C TRP A 65 3.13 6.81 13.00
N SER A 66 1.83 6.70 12.69
CA SER A 66 1.00 5.54 12.98
C SER A 66 1.03 4.59 11.78
N GLU A 67 1.12 3.28 12.03
CA GLU A 67 1.10 2.26 10.98
C GLU A 67 0.31 1.03 11.41
N ILE A 68 -0.46 0.49 10.47
CA ILE A 68 -1.23 -0.74 10.60
C ILE A 68 -0.56 -1.83 9.78
N PHE A 69 -0.37 -2.99 10.41
CA PHE A 69 0.13 -4.18 9.76
C PHE A 69 -0.99 -5.20 9.65
N VAL A 70 -1.20 -5.76 8.46
CA VAL A 70 -2.14 -6.86 8.22
C VAL A 70 -1.33 -8.09 7.80
N GLN A 71 -1.31 -9.13 8.62
CA GLN A 71 -0.63 -10.39 8.28
C GLN A 71 -1.52 -11.31 7.47
N LEU A 72 -1.06 -11.65 6.27
CA LEU A 72 -1.65 -12.65 5.40
C LEU A 72 -0.80 -13.92 5.42
N TRP A 73 -1.46 -15.04 5.69
CA TRP A 73 -0.88 -16.36 5.58
C TRP A 73 -1.39 -17.04 4.31
N ASP A 74 -0.49 -17.16 3.33
CA ASP A 74 -0.75 -17.69 2.00
C ASP A 74 -0.64 -19.22 1.99
N ILE A 75 -1.71 -19.87 2.45
CA ILE A 75 -1.85 -21.33 2.45
C ILE A 75 -3.10 -21.78 1.73
N GLU A 76 -3.06 -23.04 1.32
CA GLU A 76 -4.23 -23.73 0.78
C GLU A 76 -4.89 -24.50 1.92
N GLU A 77 -6.16 -24.22 2.18
CA GLU A 77 -6.91 -24.89 3.23
C GLU A 77 -8.13 -25.60 2.63
N GLY A 78 -7.87 -26.78 2.05
CA GLY A 78 -8.91 -27.63 1.45
C GLY A 78 -9.67 -26.91 0.33
N ASP A 79 -10.99 -27.09 0.31
CA ASP A 79 -11.87 -26.53 -0.73
C ASP A 79 -12.37 -25.09 -0.42
N ARG A 80 -11.65 -24.36 0.45
CA ARG A 80 -12.05 -22.99 0.82
C ARG A 80 -11.84 -22.03 -0.34
N THR A 81 -12.79 -21.12 -0.53
CA THR A 81 -12.67 -19.99 -1.47
C THR A 81 -11.97 -18.80 -0.80
N HIS A 82 -11.58 -17.79 -1.59
CA HIS A 82 -11.11 -16.52 -1.05
C HIS A 82 -12.18 -15.88 -0.14
N MET A 83 -11.73 -15.26 0.96
CA MET A 83 -12.65 -14.53 1.83
C MET A 83 -13.27 -13.34 1.10
N THR A 84 -14.48 -12.97 1.49
CA THR A 84 -15.13 -11.78 0.92
C THR A 84 -14.51 -10.49 1.44
N ALA A 85 -14.62 -9.42 0.66
CA ALA A 85 -14.19 -8.08 1.04
C ALA A 85 -14.87 -7.59 2.35
N GLY A 86 -16.13 -7.96 2.56
CA GLY A 86 -16.89 -7.69 3.78
C GLY A 86 -16.33 -8.43 5.00
N LYS A 87 -15.96 -9.71 4.86
CA LYS A 87 -15.33 -10.48 5.94
C LYS A 87 -13.97 -9.89 6.33
N PHE A 88 -13.15 -9.53 5.34
CA PHE A 88 -11.89 -8.83 5.59
C PHE A 88 -12.13 -7.52 6.35
N SER A 89 -13.05 -6.69 5.84
CA SER A 89 -13.39 -5.41 6.46
C SER A 89 -13.89 -5.55 7.90
N ALA A 90 -14.67 -6.60 8.20
CA ALA A 90 -15.13 -6.89 9.56
C ALA A 90 -13.98 -7.26 10.51
N ILE A 91 -13.00 -8.04 10.04
CA ILE A 91 -11.80 -8.38 10.82
C ILE A 91 -11.04 -7.10 11.17
N ILE A 92 -10.77 -6.24 10.18
CA ILE A 92 -10.07 -4.98 10.41
C ILE A 92 -10.85 -4.08 11.38
N ARG A 93 -12.15 -3.89 11.19
CA ARG A 93 -12.99 -3.03 12.04
C ARG A 93 -12.99 -3.50 13.50
N LYS A 94 -13.10 -4.80 13.74
CA LYS A 94 -13.03 -5.36 15.10
C LYS A 94 -11.72 -5.00 15.78
N VAL A 95 -10.62 -4.99 15.05
CA VAL A 95 -9.32 -4.58 15.58
C VAL A 95 -9.29 -3.06 15.78
N SER A 96 -9.78 -2.27 14.82
CA SER A 96 -9.88 -0.81 14.95
C SER A 96 -10.61 -0.36 16.21
N GLU A 97 -11.67 -1.06 16.61
CA GLU A 97 -12.43 -0.80 17.84
C GLU A 97 -11.59 -0.99 19.11
N HIS A 98 -10.63 -1.92 19.10
CA HIS A 98 -9.79 -2.23 20.26
C HIS A 98 -8.52 -1.37 20.32
N VAL A 99 -7.94 -0.99 19.17
CA VAL A 99 -6.60 -0.37 19.12
C VAL A 99 -6.60 1.09 18.65
N LYS A 100 -7.78 1.73 18.50
CA LYS A 100 -7.94 3.11 17.99
C LYS A 100 -7.09 3.37 16.75
N ILE A 101 -7.48 2.72 15.65
CA ILE A 101 -6.79 2.85 14.37
C ILE A 101 -7.13 4.19 13.72
N GLU A 102 -6.12 5.02 13.47
CA GLU A 102 -6.26 6.25 12.68
C GLU A 102 -6.41 5.90 11.19
N GLY A 103 -7.43 6.46 10.52
CA GLY A 103 -7.67 6.16 9.09
C GLY A 103 -6.56 6.63 8.14
N THR A 104 -5.72 7.56 8.61
CA THR A 104 -4.54 8.08 7.91
C THR A 104 -3.26 7.30 8.23
N ALA A 105 -3.33 6.26 9.07
CA ALA A 105 -2.19 5.41 9.36
C ALA A 105 -1.66 4.76 8.07
N LYS A 106 -0.33 4.61 7.99
CA LYS A 106 0.29 3.84 6.92
C LYS A 106 -0.24 2.39 6.97
N LEU A 107 -0.40 1.77 5.81
CA LEU A 107 -0.84 0.39 5.71
C LEU A 107 0.30 -0.48 5.16
N THR A 108 0.64 -1.52 5.89
CA THR A 108 1.61 -2.52 5.46
C THR A 108 1.01 -3.91 5.54
N PHE A 109 1.18 -4.67 4.46
CA PHE A 109 0.85 -6.09 4.45
C PHE A 109 2.11 -6.90 4.77
N GLU A 110 1.98 -7.85 5.67
CA GLU A 110 3.01 -8.84 5.97
C GLU A 110 2.55 -10.18 5.39
N VAL A 111 3.28 -10.71 4.41
CA VAL A 111 2.86 -11.94 3.72
C VAL A 111 3.91 -13.03 3.87
N SER A 112 3.47 -14.25 4.19
CA SER A 112 4.29 -15.47 4.24
C SER A 112 3.43 -16.69 3.88
N ASP A 113 4.07 -17.73 3.35
CA ASP A 113 3.49 -19.06 3.10
C ASP A 113 3.70 -20.03 4.28
N GLY A 114 4.24 -19.55 5.40
CA GLY A 114 4.61 -20.36 6.57
C GLY A 114 5.99 -21.03 6.45
N ILE A 115 6.67 -20.88 5.31
CA ILE A 115 8.03 -21.40 5.08
C ILE A 115 9.01 -20.24 4.95
N ARG A 116 8.67 -19.25 4.13
CA ARG A 116 9.50 -18.05 3.92
C ARG A 116 9.31 -17.05 5.05
N PRO A 117 10.34 -16.24 5.38
CA PRO A 117 10.16 -15.11 6.28
C PRO A 117 9.03 -14.19 5.80
N MET A 118 8.40 -13.49 6.75
CA MET A 118 7.40 -12.49 6.41
C MET A 118 8.04 -11.36 5.61
N GLN A 119 7.40 -11.02 4.49
CA GLN A 119 7.82 -9.96 3.60
C GLN A 119 6.82 -8.81 3.68
N LEU A 120 7.32 -7.57 3.56
CA LEU A 120 6.52 -6.36 3.69
C LEU A 120 6.06 -5.87 2.31
N TYR A 121 4.79 -5.52 2.21
CA TYR A 121 4.18 -5.04 0.98
C TYR A 121 3.33 -3.79 1.21
N CYS A 122 3.25 -2.97 0.18
CA CYS A 122 2.33 -1.85 0.07
C CYS A 122 1.15 -2.26 -0.84
N ALA A 123 -0.06 -1.81 -0.51
CA ALA A 123 -1.25 -2.13 -1.31
C ALA A 123 -1.54 -1.08 -2.36
N SER A 124 -2.05 -1.54 -3.50
CA SER A 124 -2.59 -0.73 -4.58
C SER A 124 -4.09 -0.52 -4.44
N THR A 125 -4.63 0.44 -5.19
CA THR A 125 -6.08 0.63 -5.32
C THR A 125 -6.76 -0.69 -5.73
N PRO A 126 -7.82 -1.13 -5.02
CA PRO A 126 -8.58 -2.31 -5.40
C PRO A 126 -9.22 -2.15 -6.77
N VAL A 127 -9.22 -3.22 -7.57
CA VAL A 127 -9.85 -3.28 -8.89
C VAL A 127 -10.87 -4.41 -8.91
N LEU A 128 -12.11 -4.11 -9.30
CA LEU A 128 -13.14 -5.13 -9.52
C LEU A 128 -13.00 -5.69 -10.93
N GLU A 129 -12.64 -6.97 -11.04
CA GLU A 129 -12.46 -7.66 -12.32
C GLU A 129 -12.94 -9.11 -12.18
N GLY A 130 -13.60 -9.66 -13.21
CA GLY A 130 -13.97 -11.09 -13.22
C GLY A 130 -14.89 -11.55 -12.08
N GLY A 131 -15.57 -10.63 -11.38
CA GLY A 131 -16.39 -10.97 -10.20
C GLY A 131 -15.57 -11.16 -8.92
N ALA A 132 -14.38 -10.57 -8.82
CA ALA A 132 -13.59 -10.51 -7.61
C ALA A 132 -12.92 -9.13 -7.46
N LEU A 133 -12.67 -8.72 -6.22
CA LEU A 133 -11.86 -7.54 -5.92
C LEU A 133 -10.39 -7.95 -5.84
N HIS A 134 -9.58 -7.39 -6.72
CA HIS A 134 -8.15 -7.64 -6.80
C HIS A 134 -7.36 -6.50 -6.15
N VAL A 135 -6.38 -6.85 -5.32
CA VAL A 135 -5.48 -5.90 -4.68
C VAL A 135 -4.03 -6.31 -4.92
N GLU A 136 -3.33 -5.53 -5.74
CA GLU A 136 -1.90 -5.74 -5.98
C GLU A 136 -1.08 -5.28 -4.77
N LEU A 137 -0.22 -6.18 -4.28
CA LEU A 137 0.73 -5.97 -3.20
C LEU A 137 2.14 -5.86 -3.79
N ALA A 138 2.63 -4.62 -3.88
CA ALA A 138 3.99 -4.34 -4.31
C ALA A 138 4.95 -4.48 -3.13
N ALA A 139 6.13 -5.08 -3.32
CA ALA A 139 7.13 -5.17 -2.27
C ALA A 139 7.44 -3.78 -1.70
N ARG A 140 7.61 -3.67 -0.38
CA ARG A 140 8.00 -2.43 0.32
C ARG A 140 9.53 -2.41 0.50
N PRO A 141 10.31 -1.86 -0.46
CA PRO A 141 11.77 -1.84 -0.34
C PRO A 141 12.22 -0.84 0.72
N ALA A 142 13.37 -1.13 1.33
CA ALA A 142 14.09 -0.16 2.15
C ALA A 142 14.45 1.09 1.31
N SER A 143 14.45 2.25 1.97
CA SER A 143 14.77 3.53 1.32
C SER A 143 15.43 4.52 2.28
N CYS A 144 16.32 5.38 1.77
CA CYS A 144 16.87 6.51 2.53
C CYS A 144 16.07 7.77 2.16
N LYS A 145 15.26 8.24 3.12
CA LYS A 145 14.30 9.34 2.93
C LYS A 145 14.95 10.66 2.45
N PRO A 146 16.09 11.13 3.00
CA PRO A 146 16.87 12.23 2.44
C PRO A 146 17.18 12.10 0.94
N ARG A 147 17.58 10.91 0.48
CA ARG A 147 17.81 10.66 -0.95
C ARG A 147 16.51 10.74 -1.74
N ASP A 148 15.43 10.16 -1.22
CA ASP A 148 14.13 10.18 -1.90
C ASP A 148 13.57 11.61 -2.01
N ARG A 149 13.75 12.44 -0.97
CA ARG A 149 13.41 13.87 -0.98
C ARG A 149 14.23 14.63 -2.03
N TRP A 150 15.53 14.38 -2.09
CA TRP A 150 16.43 14.98 -3.08
C TRP A 150 16.02 14.61 -4.51
N LEU A 151 15.73 13.33 -4.78
CA LEU A 151 15.24 12.87 -6.09
C LEU A 151 13.91 13.55 -6.48
N ALA A 152 12.99 13.71 -5.52
CA ALA A 152 11.72 14.41 -5.75
C ALA A 152 11.90 15.91 -6.01
N GLU A 153 12.93 16.56 -5.44
CA GLU A 153 13.29 17.95 -5.74
C GLU A 153 13.90 18.09 -7.14
N GLU A 154 14.83 17.21 -7.52
CA GLU A 154 15.44 17.21 -8.86
C GLU A 154 14.40 16.97 -9.95
N THR A 155 13.48 16.03 -9.72
CA THR A 155 12.35 15.78 -10.64
C THR A 155 11.46 17.02 -10.78
N ARG A 156 11.15 17.71 -9.68
CA ARG A 156 10.37 18.97 -9.71
C ARG A 156 11.09 20.08 -10.47
N LYS A 157 12.41 20.22 -10.30
CA LYS A 157 13.22 21.19 -11.06
C LYS A 157 13.22 20.89 -12.56
N ALA A 158 13.34 19.61 -12.93
CA ALA A 158 13.30 19.19 -14.34
C ALA A 158 11.94 19.49 -15.00
N VAL A 159 10.83 19.27 -14.30
CA VAL A 159 9.48 19.59 -14.82
C VAL A 159 9.24 21.10 -14.91
N SER A 160 9.74 21.88 -13.96
CA SER A 160 9.65 23.35 -13.97
C SER A 160 10.42 23.99 -15.14
N CYS A 161 11.57 23.42 -15.51
CA CYS A 161 12.38 23.87 -16.64
C CYS A 161 11.69 23.67 -18.00
N CYS A 162 10.75 22.72 -18.10
CA CYS A 162 10.07 22.33 -19.34
C CYS A 162 8.62 22.84 -19.44
N ALA A 163 8.21 23.78 -18.58
CA ALA A 163 6.92 24.45 -18.75
C ALA A 163 6.97 25.38 -19.98
N PRO A 164 6.00 25.33 -20.92
CA PRO A 164 5.99 26.23 -22.05
C PRO A 164 5.85 27.67 -21.53
N SER A 165 6.80 28.53 -21.89
CA SER A 165 6.71 29.97 -21.70
C SER A 165 5.41 30.44 -22.35
N ALA A 166 4.48 30.97 -21.57
CA ALA A 166 3.37 31.71 -22.15
C ALA A 166 3.95 32.95 -22.82
N GLU A 167 4.15 32.88 -24.14
CA GLU A 167 4.52 34.02 -24.96
C GLU A 167 3.39 35.06 -24.86
N THR A 168 3.62 36.12 -24.09
CA THR A 168 2.80 37.32 -24.18
C THR A 168 3.14 38.01 -25.49
N SER A 169 2.39 37.68 -26.55
CA SER A 169 2.36 38.45 -27.79
C SER A 169 1.67 39.79 -27.53
N ALA A 170 2.44 40.80 -27.13
CA ALA A 170 2.02 42.19 -27.20
C ALA A 170 2.57 42.79 -28.50
N CYS A 171 1.73 42.82 -29.55
CA CYS A 171 1.95 43.68 -30.71
C CYS A 171 1.63 45.13 -30.34
N CYS A 172 2.58 46.03 -30.59
CA CYS A 172 2.43 47.48 -30.45
C CYS A 172 1.55 48.10 -31.55
N PRO A 173 0.84 49.20 -31.29
CA PRO A 173 0.62 50.26 -32.26
C PRO A 173 1.78 51.28 -32.27
#